data_AF-A0A2Z2MWX6-F1
#
_entry.id   AF-A0A2Z2MWX6-F1
#
_cell.length_a   1.000
_cell.length_b   1.000
_cell.length_c   1.000
_cell.angle_alpha   90.00
_cell.angle_beta   90.00
_cell.angle_gamma   90.00
#
_symmetry.space_group_name_H-M   'P 1'
#
loop_
_entity.id
_entity.type
_entity.pdbx_description
1 polymer ?
#
loop_
_entity_poly.entity_id
_entity_poly.type
_entity_poly.pdbx_seq_one_letter_code
_entity_poly.pdbx_strand_id
1 'polypeptide(L)'
;MKLTVRPKRGWRRVTFKIPDETMERIRELCERYDFRVEEAIRIIFLHGYLDDDPEANEETFERLKEEISRLEKELYELEGKWSPLKFRSYYIAMDNQNLAIQLSAMIAENKRLRERLGLPKRDYGEVEEKIHYYLNFGTD
;
A
#
# COMPACT_ATOMS: atom_id res chain seq x y z
N MET A 1 36.54 3.46 15.22
CA MET A 1 35.99 2.81 14.00
C MET A 1 36.35 3.59 12.72
N LYS A 2 36.54 2.92 11.56
CA LYS A 2 36.78 3.59 10.25
C LYS A 2 35.55 3.47 9.35
N LEU A 3 34.98 4.60 8.93
CA LEU A 3 33.85 4.66 7.99
C LEU A 3 34.36 5.17 6.63
N THR A 4 34.10 4.44 5.55
CA THR A 4 34.48 4.89 4.20
C THR A 4 33.24 5.18 3.38
N VAL A 5 33.09 6.42 2.92
CA VAL A 5 31.98 6.89 2.13
C VAL A 5 32.43 7.11 0.68
N ARG A 6 31.60 6.66 -0.27
CA ARG A 6 31.81 6.88 -1.71
C ARG A 6 30.80 7.90 -2.23
N PRO A 7 31.23 9.05 -2.77
CA PRO A 7 30.31 10.06 -3.30
C PRO A 7 29.65 9.61 -4.61
N LYS A 8 28.44 10.12 -4.89
CA LYS A 8 27.71 9.87 -6.16
C LYS A 8 28.36 10.55 -7.38
N ARG A 9 29.14 11.63 -7.18
CA ARG A 9 29.96 12.29 -8.22
C ARG A 9 31.38 12.53 -7.68
N GLY A 10 32.41 12.12 -8.43
CA GLY A 10 33.82 12.21 -8.06
C GLY A 10 34.49 10.86 -7.71
N TRP A 11 35.83 10.83 -7.65
CA TRP A 11 36.63 9.60 -7.54
C TRP A 11 37.32 9.36 -6.18
N ARG A 12 37.24 10.30 -5.22
CA ARG A 12 37.91 10.12 -3.92
C ARG A 12 36.95 9.52 -2.90
N ARG A 13 37.30 8.33 -2.41
CA ARG A 13 36.73 7.73 -1.20
C ARG A 13 37.16 8.59 -0.01
N VAL A 14 36.20 8.98 0.83
CA VAL A 14 36.48 9.73 2.06
C VAL A 14 36.40 8.74 3.22
N THR A 15 37.50 8.60 3.97
CA THR A 15 37.54 7.74 5.15
C THR A 15 37.54 8.61 6.40
N PHE A 16 36.49 8.46 7.20
CA PHE A 16 36.37 9.08 8.51
C PHE A 16 36.87 8.10 9.56
N LYS A 17 37.65 8.61 10.52
CA LYS A 17 38.01 7.87 11.72
C LYS A 17 37.18 8.43 12.87
N ILE A 18 36.21 7.65 13.32
CA ILE A 18 35.37 7.99 14.46
C ILE A 18 36.05 7.39 15.70
N PRO A 19 36.34 8.18 16.75
CA PRO A 19 36.84 7.66 18.02
C PRO A 19 35.91 6.60 18.60
N ASP A 20 36.47 5.58 19.24
CA ASP A 20 35.66 4.45 19.73
C ASP A 20 34.69 4.89 20.83
N GLU A 21 35.10 5.80 21.71
CA GLU A 21 34.21 6.39 22.73
C GLU A 21 33.00 7.11 22.11
N THR A 22 33.20 7.85 21.02
CA THR A 22 32.11 8.51 20.30
C THR A 22 31.17 7.51 19.65
N MET A 23 31.72 6.42 19.11
CA MET A 23 30.93 5.35 18.51
C MET A 23 30.10 4.60 19.56
N GLU A 24 30.65 4.38 20.75
CA GLU A 24 29.94 3.77 21.88
C GLU A 24 28.71 4.61 22.25
N ARG A 25 28.87 5.93 22.43
CA ARG A 25 27.75 6.85 22.71
C ARG A 25 26.70 6.85 21.60
N ILE A 26 27.12 6.78 20.34
CA ILE A 26 26.17 6.69 19.21
C ILE A 26 25.36 5.40 19.31
N ARG A 27 25.97 4.27 19.65
CA ARG A 27 25.25 2.99 19.84
C ARG A 27 24.27 3.05 21.00
N GLU A 28 24.68 3.61 22.14
CA GLU A 28 23.80 3.77 23.30
C GLU A 28 22.55 4.60 22.97
N LEU A 29 22.72 5.67 22.18
CA LEU A 29 21.60 6.48 21.69
C LEU A 29 20.74 5.71 20.68
N CYS A 30 21.36 4.98 19.75
CA CYS A 30 20.64 4.16 18.78
C CYS A 30 19.78 3.09 19.46
N GLU A 31 20.30 2.43 20.49
CA GLU A 31 19.53 1.45 21.28
C GLU A 31 18.40 2.12 22.06
N ARG A 32 18.65 3.30 22.66
CA ARG A 32 17.63 4.02 23.42
C ARG A 32 16.45 4.47 22.56
N TYR A 33 16.72 4.87 21.33
CA TYR A 33 15.72 5.46 20.43
C TYR A 33 15.30 4.53 19.27
N ASP A 34 15.71 3.25 19.32
CA ASP A 34 15.45 2.22 18.30
C ASP A 34 15.84 2.62 16.87
N PHE A 35 17.04 3.20 16.73
CA PHE A 35 17.61 3.55 15.44
C PHE A 35 18.68 2.55 14.99
N ARG A 36 18.77 2.34 13.68
CA ARG A 36 19.93 1.63 13.11
C ARG A 36 21.14 2.54 13.15
N VAL A 37 22.26 2.01 13.63
CA VAL A 37 23.53 2.73 13.76
C VAL A 37 23.97 3.35 12.42
N GLU A 38 23.78 2.66 11.30
CA GLU A 38 24.10 3.19 9.97
C GLU A 38 23.23 4.39 9.57
N GLU A 39 21.96 4.42 9.99
CA GLU A 39 21.03 5.52 9.74
C GLU A 39 21.36 6.72 10.60
N ALA A 40 21.64 6.52 11.88
CA ALA A 40 22.11 7.56 12.78
C ALA A 40 23.40 8.20 12.27
N ILE A 41 24.37 7.39 11.84
CA ILE A 41 25.61 7.88 11.23
C ILE A 41 25.32 8.69 9.95
N ARG A 42 24.39 8.25 9.10
CA ARG A 42 23.98 9.01 7.92
C ARG A 42 23.36 10.35 8.30
N ILE A 43 22.45 10.38 9.27
CA ILE A 43 21.80 11.62 9.75
C ILE A 43 22.86 12.60 10.27
N ILE A 44 23.77 12.13 11.13
CA ILE A 44 24.88 12.92 11.68
C ILE A 44 25.78 13.44 10.55
N PHE A 45 26.19 12.61 9.59
CA PHE A 45 27.02 13.09 8.48
C PHE A 45 26.28 13.97 7.47
N LEU A 46 24.95 13.88 7.42
CA LEU A 46 24.11 14.70 6.56
C LEU A 46 23.73 16.04 7.21
N HIS A 47 23.98 16.23 8.52
CA HIS A 47 23.99 17.47 9.34
C HIS A 47 23.33 18.72 8.71
N GLY A 48 22.11 18.59 8.19
CA GLY A 48 21.45 19.65 7.43
C GLY A 48 19.93 19.59 7.47
N TYR A 49 19.37 18.76 8.36
CA TYR A 49 17.92 18.72 8.55
C TYR A 49 17.46 19.13 9.95
N LEU A 50 18.35 19.25 10.94
CA LEU A 50 17.96 19.51 12.33
C LEU A 50 18.62 20.76 12.93
N ASP A 51 19.84 21.11 12.54
CA ASP A 51 20.54 22.27 13.13
C ASP A 51 19.96 23.63 12.67
N ASP A 52 19.19 23.66 11.58
CA ASP A 52 18.55 24.88 11.04
C ASP A 52 17.06 24.99 11.43
N ASP A 53 16.49 24.01 12.15
CA ASP A 53 15.09 24.03 12.57
C ASP A 53 14.97 24.35 14.06
N PRO A 54 14.65 25.60 14.44
CA PRO A 54 14.48 25.99 15.84
C PRO A 54 13.33 25.25 16.55
N GLU A 55 12.46 24.56 15.80
CA GLU A 55 11.40 23.71 16.36
C GLU A 55 11.84 22.27 16.59
N ALA A 56 13.02 21.84 16.16
CA ALA A 56 13.53 20.47 16.37
C ALA A 56 14.06 20.25 17.80
N ASN A 57 13.17 20.43 18.78
CA ASN A 57 13.42 20.21 20.21
C ASN A 57 12.68 18.96 20.72
N GLU A 58 12.99 18.58 21.97
CA GLU A 58 12.42 17.38 22.61
C GLU A 58 10.87 17.44 22.69
N GLU A 59 10.30 18.62 22.88
CA GLU A 59 8.85 18.83 22.95
C GLU A 59 8.18 18.52 21.60
N THR A 60 8.75 19.02 20.50
CA THR A 60 8.28 18.71 19.15
C THR A 60 8.41 17.22 18.84
N PHE A 61 9.49 16.60 19.30
CA PHE A 61 9.71 15.17 19.09
C PHE A 61 8.65 14.32 19.81
N GLU A 62 8.32 14.65 21.06
CA GLU A 62 7.25 13.95 21.78
C GLU A 62 5.86 14.22 21.19
N ARG A 63 5.58 15.45 20.76
CA ARG A 63 4.33 15.77 20.05
C ARG A 63 4.18 14.92 18.78
N LEU A 64 5.26 14.78 18.00
CA LEU A 64 5.26 13.96 16.79
C LEU A 64 5.04 12.47 17.08
N LYS A 65 5.64 11.94 18.15
CA LYS A 65 5.39 10.56 18.57
C LYS A 65 3.93 10.32 18.96
N GLU A 66 3.34 11.24 19.72
CA GLU A 66 1.93 11.16 20.10
C GLU A 66 1.01 11.22 18.87
N GLU A 67 1.32 12.11 17.92
CA GLU A 67 0.59 12.24 16.67
C GLU A 67 0.70 10.97 15.81
N ILE A 68 1.90 10.41 15.66
CA ILE A 68 2.11 9.13 14.97
C ILE A 68 1.28 8.04 15.64
N SER A 69 1.34 7.91 16.96
CA SER A 69 0.58 6.87 17.68
C SER A 69 -0.94 7.03 17.51
N ARG A 70 -1.44 8.27 17.47
CA ARG A 70 -2.87 8.54 17.18
C ARG A 70 -3.22 8.12 15.75
N LEU A 71 -2.41 8.52 14.76
CA LEU A 71 -2.64 8.19 13.36
C LEU A 71 -2.59 6.67 13.10
N GLU A 72 -1.68 5.96 13.77
CA GLU A 72 -1.61 4.49 13.70
C GLU A 72 -2.90 3.83 14.22
N LYS A 73 -3.47 4.35 15.31
CA LYS A 73 -4.76 3.85 15.84
C LYS A 73 -5.91 4.13 14.87
N GLU A 74 -5.99 5.34 14.32
CA GLU A 74 -7.01 5.71 13.34
C GLU A 74 -6.90 4.85 12.07
N LEU A 75 -5.67 4.60 11.60
CA LEU A 75 -5.41 3.72 10.47
C LEU A 75 -5.89 2.30 10.78
N TYR A 76 -5.56 1.75 11.94
CA TYR A 76 -6.00 0.41 12.34
C TYR A 76 -7.52 0.28 12.38
N GLU A 77 -8.23 1.28 12.91
CA GLU A 77 -9.69 1.31 12.90
C GLU A 77 -10.26 1.38 11.48
N LEU A 78 -9.64 2.18 10.61
CA LEU A 78 -10.06 2.30 9.22
C LEU A 78 -9.83 1.00 8.45
N GLU A 79 -8.68 0.36 8.63
CA GLU A 79 -8.36 -0.94 8.06
C GLU A 79 -9.36 -2.00 8.54
N GLY A 80 -9.71 -1.98 9.83
CA GLY A 80 -10.74 -2.85 10.40
C GLY A 80 -12.11 -2.67 9.75
N LYS A 81 -12.48 -1.44 9.36
CA LYS A 81 -13.73 -1.16 8.63
C LYS A 81 -13.65 -1.46 7.14
N TRP A 82 -12.49 -1.22 6.53
CA TRP A 82 -12.28 -1.36 5.09
C TRP A 82 -12.13 -2.82 4.66
N SER A 83 -11.48 -3.65 5.48
CA SER A 83 -11.23 -5.05 5.15
C SER A 83 -12.54 -5.83 4.88
N PRO A 84 -13.58 -5.80 5.75
CA PRO A 84 -14.86 -6.44 5.46
C PRO A 84 -15.56 -5.91 4.20
N LEU A 85 -15.46 -4.61 3.94
CA LEU A 85 -16.05 -3.99 2.75
C LEU A 85 -15.38 -4.51 1.48
N LYS A 86 -14.05 -4.60 1.46
CA LYS A 86 -13.27 -5.15 0.34
C LYS A 86 -13.65 -6.60 0.05
N PHE A 87 -13.76 -7.44 1.08
CA PHE A 87 -14.19 -8.83 0.91
C PHE A 87 -15.63 -8.89 0.38
N ARG A 88 -16.55 -8.13 0.98
CA ARG A 88 -17.96 -8.12 0.56
C ARG A 88 -18.12 -7.66 -0.89
N SER A 89 -17.42 -6.60 -1.30
CA SER A 89 -17.45 -6.14 -2.70
C SER A 89 -16.91 -7.19 -3.68
N TYR A 90 -15.85 -7.89 -3.29
CA TYR A 90 -15.29 -8.96 -4.11
C TYR A 90 -16.28 -10.11 -4.31
N TYR A 91 -16.91 -10.58 -3.23
CA TYR A 91 -17.92 -11.65 -3.32
C TYR A 91 -19.14 -11.23 -4.15
N ILE A 92 -19.64 -10.01 -3.96
CA ILE A 92 -20.76 -9.49 -4.77
C ILE A 92 -20.40 -9.46 -6.26
N ALA A 93 -19.18 -9.03 -6.60
CA ALA A 93 -18.72 -9.01 -7.98
C ALA A 93 -18.65 -10.43 -8.57
N MET A 94 -18.10 -11.39 -7.81
CA MET A 94 -18.01 -12.79 -8.22
C MET A 94 -19.41 -13.43 -8.38
N ASP A 95 -20.34 -13.15 -7.48
CA ASP A 95 -21.72 -13.61 -7.57
C ASP A 95 -22.43 -13.04 -8.81
N ASN A 96 -22.22 -11.76 -9.10
CA ASN A 96 -22.76 -11.13 -10.32
C ASN A 96 -22.18 -11.74 -11.60
N GLN A 97 -20.89 -12.06 -11.61
CA GLN A 97 -20.25 -12.75 -12.74
C GLN A 97 -20.84 -14.15 -12.93
N ASN A 98 -21.05 -14.90 -11.85
CA ASN A 98 -21.69 -16.22 -11.89
C ASN A 98 -23.13 -16.14 -12.41
N LEU A 99 -23.91 -15.15 -11.95
CA LEU A 99 -25.25 -14.88 -12.45
C LEU A 99 -25.25 -14.55 -13.94
N ALA A 100 -24.29 -13.75 -14.40
CA ALA A 100 -24.15 -13.39 -15.81
C ALA A 100 -23.88 -14.65 -16.69
N ILE A 101 -23.04 -15.57 -16.22
CA ILE A 101 -22.79 -16.86 -16.88
C ILE A 101 -24.08 -17.69 -16.97
N GLN A 102 -24.80 -17.84 -15.85
CA GLN A 102 -26.04 -18.62 -15.80
C GLN A 102 -27.10 -18.04 -16.74
N LEU A 103 -27.30 -16.72 -16.70
CA LEU A 103 -28.27 -16.04 -17.58
C LEU A 103 -27.90 -16.19 -19.05
N SER A 104 -26.61 -16.09 -19.40
CA SER A 104 -26.14 -16.31 -20.77
C SER A 104 -26.49 -17.72 -21.28
N ALA A 105 -26.24 -18.74 -20.45
CA ALA A 105 -26.61 -20.13 -20.78
C ALA A 105 -28.13 -20.30 -20.95
N MET A 106 -28.94 -19.72 -20.05
CA MET A 106 -30.41 -19.78 -20.13
C MET A 106 -30.96 -19.06 -21.36
N ILE A 107 -30.38 -17.92 -21.74
CA ILE A 107 -30.76 -17.18 -22.96
C ILE A 107 -30.46 -18.03 -24.20
N ALA A 108 -29.27 -18.65 -24.27
CA ALA A 108 -28.89 -19.52 -25.37
C ALA A 108 -29.83 -20.74 -25.49
N GLU A 109 -30.18 -21.36 -24.36
CA GLU A 109 -31.15 -22.46 -24.32
C GLU A 109 -32.54 -22.01 -24.77
N ASN A 110 -33.02 -20.86 -24.30
CA ASN A 110 -34.33 -20.34 -24.70
C ASN A 110 -34.40 -20.02 -26.19
N LYS A 111 -33.36 -19.39 -26.76
CA LYS A 111 -33.25 -19.12 -28.20
C LYS A 111 -33.38 -20.43 -29.00
N ARG A 112 -32.62 -21.46 -28.61
CA ARG A 112 -32.66 -22.79 -29.26
C ARG A 112 -34.04 -23.47 -29.14
N LEU A 113 -34.68 -23.38 -27.98
CA LEU A 113 -36.01 -23.97 -27.77
C LEU A 113 -37.09 -23.26 -28.61
N ARG A 114 -37.05 -21.93 -28.68
CA ARG A 114 -37.98 -21.15 -29.51
C ARG A 114 -37.84 -21.50 -30.99
N GLU A 115 -36.61 -21.62 -31.48
CA GLU A 115 -36.34 -22.07 -32.86
C GLU A 115 -36.92 -23.46 -33.13
N ARG A 116 -36.70 -24.43 -32.24
CA ARG A 116 -37.25 -25.79 -32.36
C ARG A 116 -38.78 -25.83 -32.35
N LEU A 117 -39.42 -24.93 -31.60
CA LEU A 117 -40.87 -24.85 -31.48
C LEU A 117 -41.52 -23.93 -32.54
N GLY A 118 -40.73 -23.34 -33.46
CA GLY A 118 -41.24 -22.39 -34.44
C GLY A 118 -41.79 -21.09 -33.82
N LEU A 119 -41.37 -20.75 -32.59
CA LEU A 119 -41.79 -19.54 -31.90
C LEU A 119 -40.96 -18.34 -32.38
N PRO A 120 -41.52 -17.11 -32.38
CA PRO A 120 -40.79 -15.91 -32.79
C PRO A 120 -39.58 -15.68 -31.88
N LYS A 121 -38.47 -15.17 -32.44
CA LYS A 121 -37.29 -14.82 -31.65
C LYS A 121 -37.62 -13.77 -30.60
N ARG A 122 -36.99 -13.87 -29.44
CA ARG A 122 -37.10 -12.88 -28.35
C ARG A 122 -35.84 -12.02 -28.35
N ASP A 123 -36.04 -10.73 -28.11
CA ASP A 123 -34.95 -9.78 -27.91
C ASP A 123 -34.46 -9.85 -26.45
N TYR A 124 -33.15 -9.93 -26.30
CA TYR A 124 -32.44 -9.96 -25.02
C TYR A 124 -31.38 -8.86 -24.92
N GLY A 125 -31.31 -7.91 -25.85
CA GLY A 125 -30.21 -6.95 -25.98
C GLY A 125 -29.86 -6.21 -24.68
N GLU A 126 -30.86 -5.68 -23.97
CA GLU A 126 -30.64 -4.97 -22.69
C GLU A 126 -30.03 -5.88 -21.60
N VAL A 127 -30.45 -7.15 -21.59
CA VAL A 127 -29.94 -8.15 -20.63
C VAL A 127 -28.54 -8.60 -21.03
N GLU A 128 -28.30 -8.81 -22.31
CA GLU A 128 -26.99 -9.19 -22.86
C GLU A 128 -25.94 -8.10 -22.61
N GLU A 129 -26.30 -6.81 -22.73
CA GLU A 129 -25.41 -5.69 -22.41
C GLU A 129 -24.96 -5.73 -20.94
N LYS A 130 -25.91 -5.93 -20.01
CA LYS A 130 -25.60 -6.08 -18.58
C LYS A 130 -24.75 -7.31 -18.28
N ILE A 131 -25.03 -8.44 -18.95
CA ILE A 131 -24.23 -9.67 -18.84
C ILE A 131 -22.79 -9.41 -19.28
N HIS A 132 -22.59 -8.76 -20.43
CA HIS A 132 -21.26 -8.46 -20.94
C HIS A 132 -20.43 -7.61 -19.98
N TYR A 133 -21.05 -6.60 -19.35
CA TYR A 133 -20.39 -5.80 -18.32
C TYR A 133 -19.83 -6.67 -17.19
N TYR A 134 -20.64 -7.58 -16.63
CA TYR A 134 -20.20 -8.42 -15.50
C TYR A 134 -19.28 -9.57 -15.90
N LEU A 135 -19.34 -10.06 -17.14
CA LEU A 135 -18.40 -11.07 -17.63
C LEU A 135 -16.97 -10.54 -17.79
N ASN A 136 -16.84 -9.25 -18.15
CA ASN A 136 -15.55 -8.57 -18.35
C ASN A 136 -15.03 -7.88 -17.07
N PHE A 137 -15.69 -8.10 -15.94
CA PHE A 137 -15.27 -7.52 -14.66
C PHE A 137 -13.94 -8.15 -14.22
N GLY A 138 -12.86 -7.34 -14.16
CA GLY A 138 -11.52 -7.78 -13.75
C GLY A 138 -10.52 -8.07 -14.87
N THR A 139 -10.81 -7.65 -16.11
CA THR A 139 -9.94 -7.86 -17.29
C THR A 139 -9.13 -6.62 -17.73
N ASP A 140 -8.99 -5.61 -16.87
CA ASP A 140 -8.11 -4.44 -17.10
C ASP A 140 -6.66 -4.68 -16.63
#